data_AF-A0A7G7MRE7-F1
#
_entry.id   AF-A0A7G7MRE7-F1
#
_cell.length_a   1.000
_cell.length_b   1.000
_cell.length_c   1.000
_cell.angle_alpha   90.00
_cell.angle_beta   90.00
_cell.angle_gamma   90.00
#
_symmetry.space_group_name_H-M   'P 1'
#
loop_
_entity.id
_entity.type
_entity.pdbx_description
1 polymer ?
#
loop_
_entity_poly.entity_id
_entity_poly.type
_entity_poly.pdbx_seq_one_letter_code
_entity_poly.pdbx_strand_id
1 'polypeptide(L)'
;MLGVSSTRRAAVLAIVVCALALTVAVPLRNYVAQQQELAAVTEQQEALAAEVDELSRESARLSDPAVTAAEARSRLGYVAPGETPYVVQLPPDPTAEVEEDPFRDEPWYRRLWRDTTEGPA
;
A
#
# COMPACT_ATOMS: atom_id res chain seq x y z
N MET A 1 35.57 -60.26 -32.49
CA MET A 1 34.42 -60.01 -31.59
C MET A 1 34.62 -58.71 -30.80
N LEU A 2 34.50 -57.53 -31.43
CA LEU A 2 34.76 -56.23 -30.78
C LEU A 2 33.66 -55.16 -31.00
N GLY A 3 32.66 -55.41 -31.85
CA GLY A 3 31.62 -54.42 -32.18
C GLY A 3 30.50 -54.26 -31.15
N VAL A 4 30.12 -55.34 -30.46
CA VAL A 4 28.96 -55.33 -29.53
C VAL A 4 29.32 -54.72 -28.17
N SER A 5 30.55 -54.89 -27.69
CA SER A 5 31.01 -54.36 -26.40
C SER A 5 31.21 -52.85 -26.44
N SER A 6 31.73 -52.31 -27.55
CA SER A 6 31.88 -50.86 -27.73
C SER A 6 30.53 -50.16 -27.88
N THR A 7 29.62 -50.72 -28.69
CA THR A 7 28.26 -50.18 -28.87
C THR A 7 27.44 -50.23 -27.58
N ARG A 8 27.52 -51.33 -26.81
CA ARG A 8 26.84 -51.44 -25.51
C ARG A 8 27.39 -50.45 -24.48
N ARG A 9 28.71 -50.25 -24.43
CA ARG A 9 29.33 -49.24 -23.55
C ARG A 9 28.94 -47.82 -23.96
N ALA A 10 28.92 -47.51 -25.25
CA ALA A 10 28.48 -46.23 -25.77
C ALA A 10 27.01 -45.95 -25.44
N ALA A 11 26.13 -46.96 -25.59
CA ALA A 11 24.72 -46.84 -25.21
C ALA A 11 24.53 -46.57 -23.71
N VAL A 12 25.27 -47.28 -22.85
CA VAL A 12 25.25 -47.03 -21.40
C VAL A 12 25.74 -45.62 -21.08
N LEU A 13 26.79 -45.16 -21.73
CA LEU A 13 27.35 -43.81 -21.52
C LEU A 13 26.35 -42.72 -21.94
N ALA A 14 25.68 -42.90 -23.07
CA ALA A 14 24.62 -41.99 -23.53
C ALA A 14 23.45 -41.92 -22.53
N ILE A 15 23.00 -43.07 -21.99
CA ILE A 15 21.94 -43.11 -20.97
C ILE A 15 22.38 -42.37 -19.70
N VAL A 16 23.63 -42.57 -19.24
CA VAL A 16 24.18 -41.90 -18.06
C VAL A 16 24.25 -40.38 -18.28
N VAL A 17 24.69 -39.92 -19.44
CA VAL A 17 24.71 -38.49 -19.80
C VAL A 17 23.30 -37.91 -19.83
N CYS A 18 22.33 -38.61 -20.43
CA CYS A 18 20.94 -38.19 -20.41
C CYS A 18 20.37 -38.14 -18.99
N ALA A 19 20.68 -39.12 -18.14
CA ALA A 19 20.25 -39.14 -16.74
C ALA A 19 20.84 -37.98 -15.94
N LEU A 20 22.12 -37.66 -16.14
CA LEU A 20 22.79 -36.49 -15.55
C LEU A 20 22.16 -35.19 -16.03
N ALA A 21 21.92 -35.06 -17.33
CA ALA A 21 21.29 -33.88 -17.91
C ALA A 21 19.87 -33.65 -17.34
N LEU A 22 19.05 -34.71 -17.25
CA LEU A 22 17.71 -34.62 -16.65
C LEU A 22 17.75 -34.30 -15.16
N THR A 23 18.71 -34.85 -14.42
CA THR A 23 18.91 -34.55 -13.00
C THR A 23 19.26 -33.07 -12.77
N VAL A 24 20.03 -32.45 -13.68
CA VAL A 24 20.47 -31.05 -13.56
C VAL A 24 19.48 -30.06 -14.19
N ALA A 25 18.68 -30.48 -15.17
CA ALA A 25 17.73 -29.61 -15.86
C ALA A 25 16.68 -29.00 -14.92
N VAL A 26 16.19 -29.77 -13.94
CA VAL A 26 15.20 -29.32 -12.94
C VAL A 26 15.78 -28.27 -11.96
N PRO A 27 16.93 -28.52 -11.29
CA PRO A 27 17.50 -27.54 -10.37
C PRO A 27 17.95 -26.25 -11.07
N LEU A 28 18.39 -26.31 -12.33
CA LEU A 28 18.74 -25.10 -13.09
C LEU A 28 17.52 -24.20 -13.32
N ARG A 29 16.36 -24.78 -13.65
CA ARG A 29 15.09 -24.04 -13.78
C ARG A 29 14.66 -23.41 -12.46
N ASN A 30 14.80 -24.15 -11.35
CA ASN A 30 14.46 -23.62 -10.02
C ASN A 30 15.40 -22.48 -9.60
N TYR A 31 16.69 -22.58 -9.91
CA TYR A 31 17.67 -21.55 -9.58
C TYR A 31 17.36 -20.20 -10.26
N VAL A 32 16.93 -20.22 -11.52
CA VAL A 32 16.51 -19.00 -12.25
C VAL A 32 15.22 -18.41 -11.67
N ALA A 33 14.26 -19.25 -11.29
CA ALA A 33 13.00 -18.79 -10.67
C ALA A 33 13.23 -18.18 -9.27
N GLN A 34 14.14 -18.75 -8.48
CA GLN A 34 14.48 -18.25 -7.15
C GLN A 34 15.08 -16.84 -7.15
N GLN A 35 15.84 -16.48 -8.20
CA GLN A 35 16.42 -15.13 -8.30
C GLN A 35 15.35 -14.04 -8.51
N GLN A 36 14.28 -14.36 -9.24
CA GLN A 36 13.17 -13.41 -9.44
C GLN A 36 12.35 -13.24 -8.17
N GLU A 37 12.15 -14.33 -7.42
CA GLU A 37 11.46 -14.29 -6.14
C GLU A 37 12.24 -13.49 -5.09
N LEU A 38 13.57 -13.64 -5.02
CA LEU A 38 14.41 -12.82 -4.15
C LEU A 38 14.29 -11.33 -4.49
N ALA A 39 14.42 -10.98 -5.77
CA ALA A 39 14.33 -9.58 -6.22
C ALA A 39 12.96 -8.96 -5.87
N ALA A 40 11.88 -9.67 -6.13
CA ALA A 40 10.53 -9.22 -5.81
C ALA A 40 10.29 -9.08 -4.30
N VAL A 41 10.84 -10.00 -3.48
CA VAL A 41 10.73 -9.92 -2.01
C VAL A 41 11.56 -8.76 -1.46
N THR A 42 12.75 -8.51 -1.98
CA THR A 42 13.58 -7.38 -1.54
C THR A 42 12.96 -6.03 -1.89
N GLU A 43 12.37 -5.89 -3.08
CA GLU A 43 11.69 -4.66 -3.49
C GLU A 43 10.47 -4.39 -2.61
N GLN A 44 9.67 -5.43 -2.30
CA GLN A 44 8.55 -5.31 -1.37
C GLN A 44 9.00 -4.91 0.05
N GLN A 45 10.12 -5.48 0.53
CA GLN A 45 10.65 -5.15 1.84
C GLN A 45 11.08 -3.68 1.92
N GLU A 46 11.75 -3.17 0.89
CA GLU A 46 12.16 -1.76 0.81
C GLU A 46 10.95 -0.82 0.75
N ALA A 47 9.93 -1.16 -0.06
CA ALA A 47 8.70 -0.38 -0.15
C ALA A 47 7.95 -0.32 1.20
N LEU A 48 7.80 -1.46 1.87
CA LEU A 48 7.15 -1.55 3.19
C LEU A 48 7.94 -0.79 4.26
N ALA A 49 9.27 -0.87 4.23
CA ALA A 49 10.10 -0.13 5.17
C ALA A 49 9.94 1.39 5.01
N ALA A 50 9.86 1.88 3.76
CA ALA A 50 9.62 3.29 3.49
C ALA A 50 8.22 3.75 3.95
N GLU A 51 7.20 2.91 3.75
CA GLU A 51 5.83 3.20 4.20
C GLU A 51 5.73 3.26 5.73
N VAL A 52 6.38 2.32 6.43
CA VAL A 52 6.45 2.33 7.90
C VAL A 52 7.15 3.59 8.41
N ASP A 53 8.26 3.99 7.77
CA ASP A 53 8.97 5.21 8.15
C ASP A 53 8.08 6.46 7.99
N GLU A 54 7.39 6.59 6.84
CA GLU A 54 6.47 7.70 6.60
C GLU A 54 5.32 7.74 7.62
N LEU A 55 4.65 6.61 7.84
CA LEU A 55 3.56 6.50 8.81
C LEU A 55 4.04 6.76 10.24
N SER A 56 5.27 6.36 10.58
CA SER A 56 5.85 6.61 11.90
C SER A 56 6.12 8.10 12.11
N ARG A 57 6.60 8.81 11.07
CA ARG A 57 6.81 10.26 11.09
C ARG A 57 5.49 11.00 11.22
N GLU A 58 4.48 10.56 10.49
CA GLU A 58 3.14 11.13 10.57
C GLU A 58 2.51 10.93 11.96
N SER A 59 2.59 9.72 12.48
CA SER A 59 2.12 9.39 13.82
C SER A 59 2.84 10.23 14.88
N ALA A 60 4.17 10.38 14.79
CA ALA A 60 4.93 11.22 15.70
C ALA A 60 4.50 12.70 15.65
N ARG A 61 4.21 13.22 14.44
CA ARG A 61 3.70 14.58 14.26
C ARG A 61 2.33 14.77 14.90
N LEU A 62 1.42 13.81 14.70
CA LEU A 62 0.06 13.85 15.27
C LEU A 62 0.03 13.56 16.77
N SER A 63 1.08 12.93 17.31
CA SER A 63 1.21 12.64 18.74
C SER A 63 1.42 13.90 19.58
N ASP A 64 1.79 15.03 18.98
CA ASP A 64 1.92 16.30 19.68
C ASP A 64 0.51 16.84 20.05
N PRO A 65 0.19 16.96 21.35
CA PRO A 65 -1.10 17.50 21.80
C PRO A 65 -1.36 18.92 21.29
N ALA A 66 -0.31 19.72 21.04
CA ALA A 66 -0.45 21.07 20.53
C ALA A 66 -0.96 21.08 19.07
N VAL A 67 -0.50 20.13 18.25
CA VAL A 67 -0.94 19.96 16.86
C VAL A 67 -2.41 19.54 16.83
N THR A 68 -2.76 18.53 17.63
CA THR A 68 -4.16 18.06 17.73
C THR A 68 -5.09 19.15 18.27
N ALA A 69 -4.66 19.91 19.28
CA ALA A 69 -5.47 21.00 19.83
C ALA A 69 -5.65 22.15 18.83
N ALA A 70 -4.63 22.48 18.03
CA ALA A 70 -4.71 23.51 17.00
C ALA A 70 -5.66 23.09 15.86
N GLU A 71 -5.57 21.83 15.40
CA GLU A 71 -6.44 21.26 14.36
C GLU A 71 -7.90 21.17 14.85
N ALA A 72 -8.09 20.73 16.09
CA ALA A 72 -9.40 20.67 16.73
C ALA A 72 -10.04 22.05 16.89
N ARG A 73 -9.25 23.07 17.22
CA ARG A 73 -9.74 24.45 17.35
C ARG A 73 -10.07 25.08 16.00
N SER A 74 -9.28 24.81 14.96
CA SER A 74 -9.48 25.37 13.63
C SER A 74 -10.63 24.71 12.86
N ARG A 75 -10.72 23.38 12.91
CA ARG A 75 -11.73 22.62 12.14
C ARG A 75 -13.03 22.37 12.89
N LEU A 76 -12.96 22.14 14.21
CA LEU A 76 -14.10 21.71 15.01
C LEU A 76 -14.56 22.77 16.02
N GLY A 77 -13.82 23.86 16.17
CA GLY A 77 -14.11 24.90 17.15
C GLY A 77 -13.97 24.44 18.61
N TYR A 78 -13.24 23.35 18.87
CA TYR A 78 -13.02 22.87 20.24
C TYR A 78 -12.14 23.83 21.04
N VAL A 79 -12.43 23.94 22.34
CA VAL A 79 -11.72 24.79 23.30
C VAL A 79 -11.34 23.99 24.54
N ALA A 80 -10.32 24.45 25.27
CA ALA A 80 -9.90 23.77 26.50
C ALA A 80 -10.98 23.93 27.59
N PRO A 81 -11.09 22.97 28.55
CA PRO A 81 -12.00 23.09 29.67
C PRO A 81 -11.77 24.41 30.44
N GLY A 82 -12.82 25.23 30.58
CA GLY A 82 -12.76 26.54 31.25
C GLY A 82 -12.53 27.74 30.32
N GLU A 83 -12.29 27.54 29.03
CA GLU A 83 -12.24 28.61 28.03
C GLU A 83 -13.64 28.92 27.46
N THR A 84 -13.91 30.20 27.18
CA THR A 84 -15.15 30.63 26.50
C THR A 84 -14.85 30.89 25.00
N PRO A 85 -15.47 30.14 24.07
CA PRO A 85 -15.27 30.38 22.63
C PRO A 85 -16.00 31.65 22.18
N TYR A 86 -15.35 32.42 21.31
CA TYR A 86 -15.97 33.57 20.63
C TYR A 86 -15.96 33.31 19.12
N VAL A 87 -17.13 33.45 18.48
CA VAL A 87 -17.28 33.38 17.02
C VAL A 87 -17.68 34.76 16.52
N VAL A 88 -16.90 35.32 15.60
CA VAL A 88 -17.20 36.63 15.00
C VAL A 88 -18.27 36.41 13.94
N GLN A 89 -19.49 36.91 14.19
CA GLN A 89 -20.52 36.98 13.15
C GLN A 89 -20.28 38.23 12.31
N LEU A 90 -19.80 38.04 11.09
CA LEU A 90 -19.74 39.12 10.11
C LEU A 90 -21.11 39.24 9.43
N PRO A 91 -21.56 40.47 9.10
CA PRO A 91 -22.73 40.64 8.25
C PRO A 91 -22.52 39.89 6.92
N PRO A 92 -23.58 39.32 6.32
CA PRO A 92 -23.46 38.57 5.09
C PRO A 92 -22.81 39.43 4.01
N ASP A 93 -21.75 38.91 3.40
CA ASP A 93 -21.09 39.57 2.28
C ASP A 93 -22.07 39.62 1.10
N PRO A 94 -22.48 40.81 0.63
CA PRO A 94 -23.45 40.93 -0.46
C PRO A 94 -22.92 40.40 -1.80
N THR A 95 -21.62 40.12 -1.89
CA THR A 95 -20.96 39.53 -3.07
C THR A 95 -20.64 38.04 -2.93
N ALA A 96 -20.92 37.40 -1.78
CA ALA A 96 -20.72 35.97 -1.65
C ALA A 96 -21.76 35.20 -2.47
N GLU A 97 -21.29 34.43 -3.45
CA GLU A 97 -22.10 33.40 -4.10
C GLU A 97 -22.50 32.37 -3.05
N VAL A 98 -23.79 32.35 -2.69
CA VAL A 98 -24.36 31.30 -1.86
C VAL A 98 -24.49 30.07 -2.75
N GLU A 99 -23.55 29.15 -2.62
CA GLU A 99 -23.66 27.86 -3.27
C GLU A 99 -24.90 27.14 -2.72
N GLU A 100 -25.91 26.96 -3.57
CA GLU A 100 -27.13 26.24 -3.19
C GLU A 100 -26.78 24.78 -3.00
N ASP A 101 -26.67 24.34 -1.74
CA ASP A 101 -26.53 22.93 -1.39
C ASP A 101 -27.75 22.14 -1.93
N PRO A 102 -27.59 21.33 -2.99
CA PRO A 102 -28.71 20.61 -3.60
C PRO A 102 -29.25 19.52 -2.66
N PHE A 103 -28.58 19.26 -1.53
CA PHE A 103 -28.95 18.29 -0.51
C PHE A 103 -29.40 18.94 0.79
N ARG A 104 -29.76 20.24 0.78
CA ARG A 104 -30.25 20.97 1.96
C ARG A 104 -31.42 20.26 2.65
N ASP A 105 -32.31 19.66 1.89
CA ASP A 105 -33.51 18.98 2.39
C ASP A 105 -33.28 17.51 2.77
N GLU A 106 -32.06 16.98 2.57
CA GLU A 106 -31.76 15.58 2.81
C GLU A 106 -31.20 15.35 4.24
N PRO A 107 -31.65 14.31 4.96
CA PRO A 107 -31.09 13.97 6.26
C PRO A 107 -29.58 13.75 6.20
N TRP A 108 -28.85 14.32 7.15
CA TRP A 108 -27.38 14.29 7.21
C TRP A 108 -26.79 12.88 7.08
N TYR A 109 -27.47 11.86 7.64
CA TYR A 109 -26.97 10.48 7.63
C TYR A 109 -26.95 9.88 6.22
N ARG A 110 -27.87 10.28 5.32
CA ARG A 110 -27.87 9.80 3.93
C ARG A 110 -26.72 10.39 3.13
N ARG A 111 -26.42 11.67 3.36
CA ARG A 111 -25.24 12.33 2.79
C ARG A 111 -23.96 11.64 3.23
N LEU A 112 -23.83 11.39 4.53
CA LEU A 112 -22.66 10.71 5.09
C LEU A 112 -22.48 9.31 4.48
N TRP A 113 -23.56 8.52 4.43
CA TRP A 113 -23.46 7.15 3.91
C TRP A 113 -23.05 7.11 2.43
N ARG A 114 -23.54 8.07 1.62
CA ARG A 114 -23.18 8.22 0.21
C ARG A 114 -21.69 8.49 0.05
N ASP A 115 -21.17 9.47 0.79
CA ASP A 115 -19.78 9.91 0.72
C ASP A 115 -18.79 8.76 1.05
N THR A 116 -19.13 7.94 2.05
CA THR A 116 -18.33 6.75 2.41
C THR A 116 -18.40 5.64 1.36
N THR A 117 -19.48 5.56 0.57
CA THR A 117 -19.67 4.51 -0.45
C THR A 117 -19.21 4.90 -1.85
N GLU A 118 -19.29 6.18 -2.22
CA GLU A 118 -19.04 6.67 -3.58
C GLU A 118 -17.62 7.25 -3.75
N GLY A 119 -16.92 7.55 -2.64
CA GLY A 119 -15.62 8.21 -2.65
C GLY A 119 -15.77 9.73 -2.85
N PRO A 120 -14.84 10.54 -2.30
CA PRO A 120 -14.97 12.00 -2.38
C PRO A 120 -14.96 12.44 -3.85
N ALA A 121 -15.97 13.23 -4.22
CA ALA A 121 -16.09 13.86 -5.54
C ALA A 121 -15.03 14.92 -5.80
#